data_AF-A0A4P6JX33-F1
#
_entry.id   AF-A0A4P6JX33-F1
#
_cell.length_a   1.000
_cell.length_b   1.000
_cell.length_c   1.000
_cell.angle_alpha   90.00
_cell.angle_beta   90.00
_cell.angle_gamma   90.00
#
_symmetry.space_group_name_H-M   'P 1'
#
loop_
_entity.id
_entity.type
_entity.pdbx_description
1 polymer ?
#
loop_
_entity_poly.entity_id
_entity_poly.type
_entity_poly.pdbx_seq_one_letter_code
_entity_poly.pdbx_strand_id
1 'polypeptide(L)'
;MMQYDQQSNINEGRTLPDASTEPGISPRFTTPMAATYRPQDAWFERSLHGLGRAVDLTIRKIGQILGFVLGLLILSLIIRFILIFFGLTSSLFSQWIFTFTGYLMIPFDNIHAPIHYSGYLIDLSTVIAIIAYGVAILIICRFLQMLISRPSRIW
;
A
#
# COMPACT_ATOMS: atom_id res chain seq x y z
N MET A 1 2.82 -73.03 0.06
CA MET A 1 3.31 -71.71 -0.38
C MET A 1 3.30 -71.68 -1.89
N MET A 2 2.27 -71.04 -2.49
CA MET A 2 2.30 -70.23 -3.71
C MET A 2 0.85 -69.93 -4.15
N GLN A 3 0.64 -68.64 -4.48
CA GLN A 3 -0.56 -67.96 -4.98
C GLN A 3 -1.16 -68.62 -6.23
N TYR A 4 -2.47 -68.42 -6.46
CA TYR A 4 -2.95 -67.53 -7.53
C TYR A 4 -4.46 -67.26 -7.43
N ASP A 5 -4.80 -66.06 -7.91
CA ASP A 5 -6.07 -65.34 -7.92
C ASP A 5 -7.26 -66.04 -8.62
N GLN A 6 -8.49 -65.73 -8.16
CA GLN A 6 -9.68 -65.40 -8.97
C GLN A 6 -10.89 -65.28 -8.00
N GLN A 7 -11.50 -64.12 -7.72
CA GLN A 7 -12.15 -63.13 -8.60
C GLN A 7 -13.48 -63.62 -9.19
N SER A 8 -14.55 -63.46 -8.41
CA SER A 8 -15.93 -63.29 -8.93
C SER A 8 -16.89 -62.84 -7.83
N ASN A 9 -17.08 -61.53 -7.66
CA ASN A 9 -18.26 -61.00 -6.98
C ASN A 9 -18.61 -59.63 -7.60
N ILE A 10 -19.34 -59.64 -8.73
CA ILE A 10 -20.79 -59.36 -8.87
C ILE A 10 -21.08 -57.85 -9.00
N ASN A 11 -21.48 -57.48 -10.23
CA ASN A 11 -22.52 -56.52 -10.68
C ASN A 11 -22.55 -55.10 -10.04
N GLU A 12 -22.72 -54.00 -10.77
CA GLU A 12 -23.91 -53.63 -11.57
C GLU A 12 -23.61 -52.39 -12.43
N GLY A 13 -24.31 -52.24 -13.56
CA GLY A 13 -24.47 -50.93 -14.23
C GLY A 13 -23.85 -50.75 -15.62
N ARG A 14 -24.06 -51.70 -16.56
CA ARG A 14 -23.88 -51.42 -17.99
C ARG A 14 -25.19 -50.87 -18.57
N THR A 15 -25.26 -49.57 -18.79
CA THR A 15 -26.25 -48.97 -19.69
C THR A 15 -25.79 -49.15 -21.13
N LEU A 16 -26.63 -49.81 -21.93
CA LEU A 16 -26.44 -49.96 -23.37
C LEU A 16 -26.62 -48.60 -24.06
N PRO A 17 -25.91 -48.31 -25.17
CA PRO A 17 -26.24 -47.21 -26.05
C PRO A 17 -27.59 -47.47 -26.70
N ASP A 18 -28.52 -46.54 -26.51
CA ASP A 18 -29.86 -46.63 -27.07
C ASP A 18 -29.81 -46.56 -28.59
N ALA A 19 -30.52 -47.48 -29.22
CA ALA A 19 -30.65 -47.57 -30.66
C ALA A 19 -31.75 -46.63 -31.12
N SER A 20 -31.38 -45.48 -31.69
CA SER A 20 -32.24 -44.68 -32.56
C SER A 20 -31.38 -43.90 -33.54
N THR A 21 -30.96 -44.59 -34.60
CA THR A 21 -30.52 -43.98 -35.85
C THR A 21 -31.75 -43.38 -36.54
N GLU A 22 -31.91 -42.07 -36.49
CA GLU A 22 -32.87 -41.35 -37.35
C GLU A 22 -32.16 -40.84 -38.62
N PRO A 23 -32.47 -41.36 -39.83
CA PRO A 23 -32.09 -40.72 -41.08
C PRO A 23 -33.26 -39.85 -41.54
N GLY A 24 -33.43 -38.69 -40.91
CA GLY A 24 -34.41 -37.67 -41.30
C GLY A 24 -33.70 -36.42 -41.80
N ILE A 25 -33.67 -36.23 -43.12
CA ILE A 25 -33.07 -35.06 -43.74
C ILE A 25 -33.96 -33.82 -43.51
N SER A 26 -33.32 -32.75 -43.03
CA SER A 26 -33.62 -31.30 -43.16
C SER A 26 -34.61 -30.60 -42.21
N PRO A 27 -34.50 -29.27 -41.98
CA PRO A 27 -33.44 -28.33 -42.35
C PRO A 27 -32.71 -27.75 -41.13
N ARG A 28 -31.42 -27.46 -41.33
CA ARG A 28 -30.59 -26.63 -40.45
C ARG A 28 -31.25 -25.27 -40.33
N PHE A 29 -32.08 -25.08 -39.30
CA PHE A 29 -32.48 -23.76 -38.84
C PHE A 29 -31.18 -23.07 -38.44
N THR A 30 -30.71 -22.23 -39.36
CA THR A 30 -29.71 -21.21 -39.12
C THR A 30 -30.22 -20.39 -37.97
N THR A 31 -29.79 -20.71 -36.75
CA THR A 31 -29.70 -19.68 -35.72
C THR A 31 -28.94 -18.55 -36.40
N PRO A 32 -29.52 -17.35 -36.54
CA PRO A 32 -28.71 -16.22 -36.91
C PRO A 32 -27.59 -16.22 -35.88
N MET A 33 -26.36 -16.46 -36.33
CA MET A 33 -25.20 -16.17 -35.54
C MET A 33 -25.36 -14.69 -35.24
N ALA A 34 -25.85 -14.38 -34.03
CA ALA A 34 -25.88 -13.04 -33.52
C ALA A 34 -24.46 -12.55 -33.70
N ALA A 35 -24.32 -11.58 -34.60
CA ALA A 35 -23.07 -11.02 -35.01
C ALA A 35 -22.29 -10.66 -33.75
N THR A 36 -21.23 -11.43 -33.51
CA THR A 36 -20.00 -10.94 -32.92
C THR A 36 -20.20 -10.02 -31.72
N TYR A 37 -20.63 -10.55 -30.56
CA TYR A 37 -20.26 -9.92 -29.30
C TYR A 37 -18.77 -10.18 -29.09
N ARG A 38 -17.94 -9.33 -29.69
CA ARG A 38 -16.49 -9.32 -29.50
C ARG A 38 -16.26 -8.93 -28.04
N PRO A 39 -15.71 -9.80 -27.17
CA PRO A 39 -15.39 -9.41 -25.82
C PRO A 39 -14.09 -8.59 -25.87
N GLN A 40 -14.17 -7.36 -26.38
CA GLN A 40 -13.02 -6.44 -26.41
C GLN A 40 -12.62 -5.99 -24.99
N ASP A 41 -13.49 -6.23 -24.00
CA ASP A 41 -13.32 -5.75 -22.62
C ASP A 41 -12.71 -6.80 -21.68
N ALA A 42 -12.67 -8.08 -22.08
CA ALA A 42 -12.21 -9.18 -21.22
C ALA A 42 -10.69 -9.17 -20.95
N TRP A 43 -9.90 -8.50 -21.81
CA TRP A 43 -8.47 -8.32 -21.58
C TRP A 43 -8.17 -7.21 -20.55
N PHE A 44 -8.99 -6.15 -20.51
CA PHE A 44 -8.86 -5.09 -19.51
C PHE A 44 -9.21 -5.60 -18.11
N GLU A 45 -10.27 -6.38 -17.96
CA GLU A 45 -10.67 -6.90 -16.65
C GLU A 45 -9.65 -7.87 -16.02
N ARG A 46 -8.92 -8.63 -16.85
CA ARG A 46 -7.83 -9.50 -16.38
C ARG A 46 -6.58 -8.71 -16.01
N SER A 47 -6.28 -7.66 -16.76
CA SER A 47 -5.14 -6.77 -16.48
C SER A 47 -5.33 -5.97 -15.19
N LEU A 48 -6.56 -5.51 -14.91
CA LEU A 48 -6.88 -4.72 -13.70
C LEU A 48 -6.80 -5.55 -12.41
N HIS A 49 -7.20 -6.83 -12.44
CA HIS A 49 -7.08 -7.71 -11.28
C HIS A 49 -5.62 -8.02 -10.91
N GLY A 50 -4.73 -8.14 -11.90
CA GLY A 50 -3.28 -8.28 -11.65
C GLY A 50 -2.63 -7.00 -11.13
N LEU A 51 -3.06 -5.84 -11.66
CA LEU A 51 -2.56 -4.52 -11.25
C LEU A 51 -2.86 -4.22 -9.78
N GLY A 52 -4.03 -4.63 -9.28
CA GLY A 52 -4.43 -4.40 -7.89
C GLY A 52 -3.44 -4.94 -6.85
N ARG A 53 -2.76 -6.07 -7.14
CA ARG A 53 -1.71 -6.62 -6.26
C ARG A 53 -0.41 -5.83 -6.33
N ALA A 54 -0.04 -5.35 -7.52
CA ALA A 54 1.16 -4.51 -7.69
C ALA A 54 0.98 -3.14 -7.02
N VAL A 55 -0.18 -2.51 -7.22
CA VAL A 55 -0.54 -1.21 -6.62
C VAL A 55 -0.54 -1.28 -5.09
N ASP A 56 -1.08 -2.36 -4.51
CA ASP A 56 -1.11 -2.56 -3.06
C ASP A 56 0.31 -2.59 -2.45
N LEU A 57 1.24 -3.28 -3.12
CA LEU A 57 2.65 -3.30 -2.74
C LEU A 57 3.32 -1.92 -2.90
N THR A 58 2.99 -1.20 -3.97
CA THR A 58 3.53 0.13 -4.24
C THR A 58 3.05 1.16 -3.22
N ILE A 59 1.76 1.20 -2.88
CA ILE A 59 1.19 2.15 -1.90
C ILE A 59 1.81 1.90 -0.52
N ARG A 60 1.97 0.63 -0.11
CA ARG A 60 2.60 0.30 1.16
C ARG A 60 4.04 0.80 1.23
N LYS A 61 4.78 0.67 0.13
CA LYS A 61 6.18 1.13 0.05
C LYS A 61 6.29 2.66 0.02
N ILE A 62 5.38 3.35 -0.67
CA ILE A 62 5.29 4.81 -0.66
C ILE A 62 5.06 5.32 0.77
N GLY A 63 4.18 4.67 1.52
CA GLY A 63 3.89 5.05 2.89
C GLY A 63 5.08 4.89 3.84
N GLN A 64 5.83 3.81 3.65
CA GLN A 64 7.04 3.57 4.41
C GLN A 64 8.12 4.63 4.12
N ILE A 65 8.32 5.00 2.85
CA ILE A 65 9.29 6.05 2.47
C ILE A 65 8.82 7.40 3.00
N LEU A 66 7.53 7.72 2.89
CA LEU A 66 6.97 8.97 3.38
C LEU A 66 7.16 9.09 4.90
N GLY A 67 6.81 8.04 5.66
CA GLY A 67 7.05 8.00 7.10
C GLY A 67 8.53 8.13 7.46
N PHE A 68 9.42 7.49 6.70
CA PHE A 68 10.87 7.62 6.90
C PHE A 68 11.36 9.06 6.66
N VAL A 69 10.92 9.70 5.57
CA VAL A 69 11.28 11.09 5.25
C VAL A 69 10.77 12.05 6.33
N LEU A 70 9.53 11.88 6.78
CA LEU A 70 9.01 12.70 7.88
C LEU A 70 9.73 12.43 9.21
N GLY A 71 10.13 11.18 9.48
CA GLY A 71 10.97 10.87 10.65
C GLY A 71 12.32 11.58 10.59
N LEU A 72 12.97 11.57 9.42
CA LEU A 72 14.22 12.29 9.18
C LEU A 72 14.06 13.81 9.35
N LEU A 73 12.91 14.33 8.92
CA LEU A 73 12.53 15.74 9.09
C LEU A 73 12.46 16.12 10.58
N ILE A 74 11.76 15.32 11.40
CA ILE A 74 11.72 15.55 12.86
C ILE A 74 13.11 15.43 13.47
N LEU A 75 13.89 14.42 13.09
CA LEU A 75 15.25 14.26 13.58
C LEU A 75 16.08 15.52 13.27
N SER A 76 15.94 16.08 12.07
CA SER A 76 16.60 17.34 11.69
C SER A 76 16.17 18.52 12.56
N LEU A 77 14.87 18.64 12.91
CA LEU A 77 14.37 19.65 13.83
C LEU A 77 14.91 19.47 15.26
N ILE A 78 15.03 18.23 15.74
CA ILE A 78 15.63 17.92 17.05
C ILE A 78 17.10 18.34 17.04
N ILE A 79 17.84 18.03 15.97
CA ILE A 79 19.23 18.47 15.82
C ILE A 79 19.30 20.00 15.85
N ARG A 80 18.45 20.70 15.08
CA ARG A 80 18.34 22.16 15.14
C ARG A 80 18.13 22.65 16.57
N PHE A 81 17.17 22.07 17.29
CA PHE A 81 16.88 22.45 18.68
C PHE A 81 18.11 22.32 19.58
N ILE A 82 18.82 21.19 19.49
CA ILE A 82 20.06 20.96 20.26
C ILE A 82 21.12 22.00 19.90
N LEU A 83 21.31 22.28 18.61
CA LEU A 83 22.28 23.28 18.14
C LEU A 83 21.97 24.68 18.69
N ILE A 84 20.70 25.10 18.69
CA ILE A 84 20.26 26.37 19.26
C ILE A 84 20.46 26.36 20.78
N PHE A 85 20.04 25.28 21.45
CA PHE A 85 20.13 25.12 22.90
C PHE A 85 21.54 25.32 23.43
N PHE A 86 22.54 24.71 22.77
CA PHE A 86 23.96 24.85 23.11
C PHE A 86 24.63 26.09 22.49
N GLY A 87 23.90 26.92 21.72
CA GLY A 87 24.46 28.10 21.06
C GLY A 87 25.47 27.79 19.94
N LEU A 88 25.44 26.59 19.36
CA LEU A 88 26.37 26.12 18.32
C LEU A 88 25.95 26.60 16.91
N THR A 89 25.68 27.89 16.75
CA THR A 89 25.09 28.44 15.53
C THR A 89 26.11 28.85 14.46
N SER A 90 27.38 28.97 14.82
CA SER A 90 28.44 29.49 13.94
C SER A 90 29.12 28.44 13.04
N SER A 91 28.79 27.17 13.20
CA SER A 91 29.43 26.10 12.42
C SER A 91 28.81 25.95 11.03
N LEU A 92 29.60 25.50 10.06
CA LEU A 92 29.09 25.24 8.70
C LEU A 92 28.01 24.14 8.68
N PHE A 93 28.16 23.15 9.57
CA PHE A 93 27.16 22.10 9.79
C PHE A 93 25.83 22.67 10.29
N SER A 94 25.87 23.55 11.30
CA SER A 94 24.65 24.15 11.84
C SER A 94 23.94 25.07 10.86
N GLN A 95 24.68 25.82 10.04
CA GLN A 95 24.10 26.61 8.95
C GLN A 95 23.36 25.74 7.92
N TRP A 96 23.92 24.60 7.55
CA TRP A 96 23.27 23.64 6.66
C TRP A 96 21.96 23.11 7.24
N ILE A 97 21.98 22.71 8.52
CA ILE A 97 20.78 22.26 9.22
C ILE A 97 19.74 23.38 9.29
N PHE A 98 20.14 24.62 9.64
CA PHE A 98 19.22 25.76 9.73
C PHE A 98 18.61 26.14 8.38
N THR A 99 19.35 25.99 7.29
CA THR A 99 18.84 26.23 5.94
C THR A 99 17.78 25.20 5.58
N PHE A 100 18.07 23.91 5.78
CA PHE A 100 17.14 22.83 5.47
C PHE A 100 15.86 22.92 6.32
N THR A 101 16.04 23.15 7.62
CA THR A 101 14.93 23.26 8.58
C THR A 101 14.23 24.61 8.54
N GLY A 102 14.81 25.63 7.90
CA GLY A 102 14.21 26.95 7.75
C GLY A 102 12.87 26.89 7.04
N TYR A 103 12.78 26.13 5.95
CA TYR A 103 11.53 25.92 5.21
C TYR A 103 10.42 25.28 6.06
N LEU A 104 10.80 24.43 7.02
CA LEU A 104 9.87 23.74 7.92
C LEU A 104 9.43 24.64 9.08
N MET A 105 10.23 25.65 9.41
CA MET A 105 9.88 26.62 10.44
C MET A 105 8.97 27.72 9.94
N ILE A 106 8.83 27.96 8.63
CA ILE A 106 7.99 29.03 8.06
C ILE A 106 6.61 29.15 8.75
N PRO A 107 5.81 28.08 8.93
CA PRO A 107 4.49 28.21 9.57
C PRO A 107 4.55 28.44 11.09
N PHE A 108 5.69 28.19 11.72
CA PHE A 108 5.93 28.37 13.15
C PHE A 108 6.84 29.57 13.45
N ASP A 109 7.20 30.34 12.43
CA ASP A 109 8.13 31.43 12.57
C ASP A 109 7.48 32.56 13.38
N ASN A 110 8.24 33.12 14.31
CA ASN A 110 7.79 34.19 15.21
C ASN A 110 6.55 33.89 16.07
N ILE A 111 6.19 32.63 16.33
CA ILE A 111 5.14 32.33 17.33
C ILE A 111 5.57 32.82 18.72
N HIS A 112 6.84 32.59 19.08
CA HIS A 112 7.42 33.09 20.32
C HIS A 112 8.84 33.63 20.12
N ALA A 113 9.17 34.65 20.90
CA ALA A 113 10.54 35.13 21.01
C ALA A 113 11.40 34.09 21.75
N PRO A 114 12.66 33.85 21.31
CA PRO A 114 13.59 32.97 22.01
C PRO A 114 13.84 33.46 23.44
N ILE A 115 13.83 32.53 24.41
CA ILE A 115 14.06 32.85 25.82
C ILE A 115 15.51 32.50 26.16
N HIS A 116 16.23 33.45 26.74
CA HIS A 116 17.59 33.26 27.22
C HIS A 116 17.57 32.81 28.69
N TYR A 117 18.17 31.66 28.99
CA TYR A 117 18.28 31.12 30.34
C TYR A 117 19.74 30.77 30.66
N SER A 118 20.42 31.59 31.46
CA SER A 118 21.77 31.30 32.00
C SER A 118 22.79 30.83 30.94
N GLY A 119 22.80 31.44 29.76
CA GLY A 119 23.69 31.08 28.65
C GLY A 119 23.12 30.08 27.65
N TYR A 120 21.97 29.47 27.94
CA TYR A 120 21.23 28.62 27.02
C TYR A 120 20.15 29.42 26.28
N LEU A 121 19.92 29.06 25.02
CA LEU A 121 18.90 29.65 24.15
C LEU A 121 17.78 28.65 23.92
N ILE A 122 16.60 28.91 24.48
CA ILE A 122 15.43 28.05 24.30
C ILE A 122 14.52 28.69 23.27
N ASP A 123 14.46 28.07 22.09
CA ASP A 123 13.54 28.46 21.02
C ASP A 123 12.25 27.62 21.12
N LEU A 124 11.21 28.22 21.70
CA LEU A 124 9.91 27.59 21.91
C LEU A 124 9.20 27.29 20.58
N SER A 125 9.42 28.11 19.56
CA SER A 125 8.87 27.91 18.22
C SER A 125 9.39 26.59 17.62
N THR A 126 10.68 26.30 17.84
CA THR A 126 11.28 25.03 17.42
C THR A 126 10.67 23.82 18.15
N VAL A 127 10.41 23.94 19.45
CA VAL A 127 9.76 22.87 20.24
C VAL A 127 8.34 22.61 19.74
N ILE A 128 7.57 23.67 19.48
CA ILE A 128 6.20 23.57 18.96
C ILE A 128 6.21 22.88 17.60
N ALA A 129 7.15 23.23 16.71
CA ALA A 129 7.28 22.58 15.41
C ALA A 129 7.57 21.08 15.54
N ILE A 130 8.45 20.65 16.45
CA ILE A 130 8.72 19.23 16.72
C ILE A 130 7.42 18.50 17.12
N ILE A 131 6.64 19.08 18.02
CA ILE A 131 5.38 18.50 18.49
C ILE A 131 4.36 18.43 17.35
N ALA A 132 4.17 19.53 16.62
CA ALA A 132 3.20 19.63 15.52
C ALA A 132 3.52 18.63 14.41
N TYR A 133 4.78 18.55 13.98
CA TYR A 133 5.20 17.56 13.00
C TYR A 133 5.14 16.13 13.55
N GLY A 134 5.40 15.92 14.84
CA GLY A 134 5.22 14.62 15.50
C GLY A 134 3.78 14.13 15.40
N VAL A 135 2.82 14.99 15.70
CA VAL A 135 1.40 14.71 15.54
C VAL A 135 1.04 14.47 14.07
N ALA A 136 1.57 15.27 13.15
CA ALA A 136 1.35 15.09 11.71
C ALA A 136 1.82 13.71 11.23
N ILE A 137 2.97 13.21 11.71
CA ILE A 137 3.45 11.86 11.42
C ILE A 137 2.45 10.82 11.90
N LEU A 138 1.96 10.94 13.13
CA LEU A 138 1.00 9.98 13.68
C LEU A 138 -0.28 9.94 12.84
N ILE A 139 -0.80 11.11 12.44
CA ILE A 139 -2.00 11.22 11.59
C ILE A 139 -1.74 10.57 10.23
N ILE A 140 -0.62 10.90 9.58
CA ILE A 140 -0.26 10.38 8.25
C ILE A 140 -0.07 8.86 8.33
N CYS A 141 0.73 8.37 9.28
CA CYS A 141 0.94 6.94 9.49
C CYS A 141 -0.39 6.21 9.76
N ARG A 142 -1.26 6.79 10.57
CA ARG A 142 -2.58 6.20 10.87
C ARG A 142 -3.48 6.19 9.65
N PHE A 143 -3.50 7.28 8.88
CA PHE A 143 -4.27 7.39 7.65
C PHE A 143 -3.80 6.38 6.60
N LEU A 144 -2.48 6.24 6.42
CA LEU A 144 -1.93 5.25 5.51
C LEU A 144 -2.19 3.82 5.96
N GLN A 145 -2.12 3.55 7.27
CA GLN A 145 -2.54 2.25 7.81
C GLN A 145 -4.01 1.96 7.51
N MET A 146 -4.91 2.92 7.73
CA MET A 146 -6.33 2.75 7.40
C MET A 146 -6.54 2.50 5.90
N LEU A 147 -5.79 3.18 5.04
CA LEU A 147 -5.90 3.00 3.58
C LEU A 147 -5.34 1.65 3.10
N ILE A 148 -4.30 1.13 3.75
CA ILE A 148 -3.70 -0.19 3.48
C ILE A 148 -4.51 -1.33 4.10
N SER A 149 -5.22 -1.10 5.21
CA SER A 149 -6.06 -2.10 5.88
C SER A 149 -7.28 -2.45 5.03
N ARG A 150 -7.03 -3.19 3.95
CA ARG A 150 -8.05 -4.02 3.30
C ARG A 150 -8.61 -4.94 4.38
N PRO A 151 -9.94 -5.02 4.57
CA PRO A 151 -10.52 -6.03 5.43
C PRO A 151 -10.09 -7.39 4.88
N SER A 152 -9.20 -8.07 5.60
CA SER A 152 -8.90 -9.47 5.36
C SER A 152 -10.20 -10.20 5.61
N ARG A 153 -10.80 -10.67 4.51
CA ARG A 153 -12.07 -11.40 4.47
C ARG A 153 -11.94 -12.59 5.43
N ILE A 154 -12.57 -12.46 6.59
CA ILE A 154 -12.66 -13.52 7.60
C ILE A 154 -13.64 -14.56 7.04
N TRP A 155 -13.14 -15.74 6.71
CA TRP A 155 -13.87 -17.00 6.63
C TRP A 155 -13.00 -18.08 7.24
#